data_AF-A0A081RYA5-F1
#
_entry.id   AF-A0A081RYA5-F1
#
_cell.length_a   1.000
_cell.length_b   1.000
_cell.length_c   1.000
_cell.angle_alpha   90.00
_cell.angle_beta   90.00
_cell.angle_gamma   90.00
#
_symmetry.space_group_name_H-M   'P 1'
#
loop_
_entity.id
_entity.type
_entity.pdbx_description
1 polymer ?
#
loop_
_entity_poly.entity_id
_entity_poly.type
_entity_poly.pdbx_seq_one_letter_code
_entity_poly.pdbx_strand_id
1 'polypeptide(L)'
;MLKAKFWRRIDQTQLTKKQAKVLNRMLDGDFEQGINSSQYQKVAEVSRPTATRHLAHLVELGCLKSTGAGGRSTRYILNYI
;
A
#
# COMPACT_ATOMS: atom_id res chain seq x y z
N MET A 1 4.14 -7.18 -18.09
CA MET A 1 4.05 -5.97 -17.24
C MET A 1 3.72 -6.37 -15.80
N LEU A 2 4.50 -5.89 -14.82
CA LEU A 2 4.34 -6.24 -13.39
C LEU A 2 3.01 -5.74 -12.80
N LYS A 3 2.58 -4.53 -13.18
CA LYS A 3 1.30 -3.92 -12.79
C LYS A 3 0.08 -4.79 -13.14
N ALA A 4 0.03 -5.32 -14.37
CA ALA A 4 -1.04 -6.20 -14.80
C ALA A 4 -1.05 -7.54 -14.04
N LYS A 5 0.12 -8.10 -13.72
CA LYS A 5 0.21 -9.33 -12.91
C LYS A 5 -0.26 -9.11 -11.48
N PHE A 6 0.11 -7.98 -10.87
CA PHE A 6 -0.36 -7.58 -9.55
C PHE A 6 -1.89 -7.48 -9.52
N TRP A 7 -2.48 -6.71 -10.45
CA TRP A 7 -3.94 -6.49 -10.47
C TRP A 7 -4.78 -7.72 -10.79
N ARG A 8 -4.21 -8.75 -11.45
CA ARG A 8 -4.92 -10.02 -11.66
C ARG A 8 -5.12 -10.85 -10.39
N ARG A 9 -4.30 -10.62 -9.36
CA ARG A 9 -4.33 -11.39 -8.11
C ARG A 9 -5.17 -10.72 -7.02
N ILE A 10 -5.35 -9.41 -7.14
CA ILE A 10 -6.07 -8.62 -6.15
C ILE A 10 -7.50 -8.43 -6.61
N ASP A 11 -8.44 -8.82 -5.75
CA ASP A 11 -9.84 -8.43 -5.92
C ASP A 11 -10.00 -6.93 -5.65
N GLN A 12 -10.14 -6.16 -6.73
CA GLN A 12 -10.25 -4.70 -6.68
C GLN A 12 -11.55 -4.22 -6.03
N THR A 13 -12.57 -5.08 -5.91
CA THR A 13 -13.85 -4.72 -5.26
C THR A 13 -13.69 -4.46 -3.76
N GLN A 14 -12.66 -5.04 -3.15
CA GLN A 14 -12.31 -4.87 -1.74
C GLN A 14 -11.48 -3.61 -1.48
N LEU A 15 -11.14 -2.84 -2.52
CA LEU A 15 -10.31 -1.65 -2.41
C LEU A 15 -11.14 -0.37 -2.50
N THR A 16 -10.90 0.54 -1.57
CA THR A 16 -11.36 1.92 -1.72
C THR A 16 -10.58 2.63 -2.84
N LYS A 17 -11.19 3.68 -3.43
CA LYS A 17 -10.52 4.55 -4.43
C LYS A 17 -9.17 5.08 -3.91
N LYS A 18 -9.09 5.42 -2.63
CA LYS A 18 -7.87 5.93 -1.98
C LYS A 18 -6.78 4.86 -1.85
N GLN A 19 -7.15 3.63 -1.52
CA GLN A 19 -6.22 2.48 -1.49
C GLN A 19 -5.68 2.17 -2.89
N ALA A 20 -6.56 2.07 -3.88
CA ALA A 20 -6.17 1.82 -5.26
C ALA A 20 -5.25 2.92 -5.82
N LYS A 21 -5.51 4.20 -5.49
CA LYS A 21 -4.63 5.34 -5.85
C LYS A 21 -3.20 5.14 -5.34
N VAL A 22 -3.05 4.74 -4.07
CA VAL A 22 -1.72 4.51 -3.48
C VAL A 22 -1.02 3.32 -4.14
N LEU A 23 -1.72 2.20 -4.31
CA LEU A 23 -1.16 1.00 -4.95
C LEU A 23 -0.68 1.30 -6.38
N ASN A 24 -1.45 2.08 -7.15
CA ASN A 24 -1.04 2.49 -8.48
C ASN A 24 0.25 3.29 -8.46
N ARG A 25 0.39 4.30 -7.58
CA ARG A 25 1.63 5.08 -7.45
C ARG A 25 2.83 4.21 -7.04
N MET A 26 2.61 3.25 -6.15
CA MET A 26 3.67 2.29 -5.78
C MET A 26 4.07 1.42 -6.98
N LEU A 27 3.11 0.97 -7.79
CA LEU A 27 3.35 0.16 -9.01
C LEU A 27 4.01 0.97 -10.13
N ASP A 28 3.81 2.29 -10.14
CA ASP A 28 4.41 3.22 -11.09
C ASP A 28 5.86 3.60 -10.70
N GLY A 29 6.33 3.20 -9.51
CA GLY A 29 7.72 3.34 -9.07
C GLY A 29 7.99 4.47 -8.07
N ASP A 30 6.98 5.25 -7.67
CA ASP A 30 7.15 6.41 -6.77
C ASP A 30 7.74 6.05 -5.38
N PHE A 31 7.68 4.77 -5.00
CA PHE A 31 8.04 4.28 -3.67
C PHE A 31 8.89 3.00 -3.75
N GLU A 32 10.06 3.07 -4.38
CA GLU A 32 10.97 1.91 -4.58
C GLU A 32 11.31 1.16 -3.27
N GLN A 33 11.52 1.90 -2.18
CA GLN A 33 11.83 1.32 -0.86
C GLN A 33 10.56 0.97 -0.05
N GLY A 34 9.38 1.14 -0.62
CA GLY A 34 8.10 1.05 0.07
C GLY A 34 7.66 2.34 0.73
N ILE A 35 6.38 2.35 1.08
CA ILE A 35 5.67 3.50 1.65
C ILE A 35 5.59 3.40 3.17
N ASN A 36 5.70 4.53 3.88
CA ASN A 36 5.38 4.61 5.31
C ASN A 36 4.02 5.29 5.55
N SER A 37 3.54 5.30 6.80
CA SER A 37 2.22 5.88 7.15
C SER A 37 2.09 7.37 6.81
N SER A 38 3.15 8.16 7.01
CA SER A 38 3.15 9.59 6.67
C SER A 38 3.11 9.85 5.17
N GLN A 39 3.83 9.05 4.37
CA GLN A 39 3.78 9.12 2.91
C GLN A 39 2.40 8.69 2.40
N TYR A 40 1.85 7.59 2.94
CA TYR A 40 0.50 7.12 2.61
C TYR A 40 -0.53 8.22 2.87
N GLN A 41 -0.45 8.86 4.03
CA GLN A 41 -1.34 9.95 4.42
C GLN A 41 -1.37 11.08 3.38
N LYS A 42 -0.19 11.49 2.89
CA LYS A 42 -0.06 12.56 1.88
C LYS A 42 -0.63 12.15 0.52
N VAL A 43 -0.43 10.90 0.10
CA VAL A 43 -0.90 10.41 -1.20
C VAL A 43 -2.41 10.21 -1.22
N ALA A 44 -2.95 9.60 -0.16
CA ALA A 44 -4.36 9.25 -0.05
C ALA A 44 -5.22 10.42 0.48
N GLU A 45 -4.59 11.48 0.99
CA GLU A 45 -5.27 12.65 1.56
C GLU A 45 -6.27 12.22 2.64
N VAL A 46 -5.72 11.55 3.66
CA VAL A 46 -6.47 11.01 4.80
C VAL A 46 -5.82 11.44 6.11
N SER A 47 -6.49 11.19 7.23
CA SER A 47 -5.86 11.33 8.55
C SER A 47 -4.82 10.23 8.80
N ARG A 48 -3.89 10.47 9.72
CA ARG A 48 -2.91 9.45 10.12
C ARG A 48 -3.55 8.16 10.65
N PRO A 49 -4.58 8.20 11.53
CA PRO A 49 -5.30 6.97 11.94
C PRO A 49 -5.90 6.21 10.76
N THR A 50 -6.52 6.92 9.80
CA THR A 50 -7.07 6.30 8.59
C THR A 50 -5.96 5.68 7.72
N ALA A 51 -4.81 6.34 7.57
CA ALA A 51 -3.67 5.79 6.85
C ALA A 51 -3.16 4.47 7.46
N THR A 52 -3.02 4.42 8.79
CA THR A 52 -2.63 3.19 9.50
C THR A 52 -3.64 2.06 9.28
N ARG A 53 -4.95 2.35 9.39
CA ARG A 53 -6.01 1.36 9.12
C ARG A 53 -5.98 0.87 7.68
N HIS A 54 -5.79 1.78 6.72
CA HIS A 54 -5.69 1.40 5.31
C HIS A 54 -4.50 0.50 5.04
N LEU A 55 -3.34 0.80 5.62
CA LEU A 55 -2.13 0.00 5.47
C LEU A 55 -2.30 -1.40 6.07
N ALA A 56 -2.91 -1.51 7.25
CA ALA A 56 -3.26 -2.79 7.85
C ALA A 56 -4.19 -3.61 6.95
N HIS A 57 -5.27 -3.01 6.45
CA HIS A 57 -6.20 -3.66 5.54
C HIS A 57 -5.53 -4.12 4.23
N LEU A 58 -4.62 -3.31 3.68
CA LEU A 58 -3.86 -3.68 2.49
C LEU A 58 -2.89 -4.85 2.74
N VAL A 59 -2.41 -5.01 3.97
CA VAL A 59 -1.62 -6.19 4.38
C VAL A 59 -2.52 -7.41 4.50
N GLU A 60 -3.70 -7.27 5.12
CA GLU A 60 -4.70 -8.34 5.25
C GLU A 60 -5.16 -8.86 3.88
N LEU A 61 -5.38 -7.97 2.92
CA LEU A 61 -5.72 -8.31 1.54
C LEU A 61 -4.53 -8.85 0.73
N GLY A 62 -3.34 -8.98 1.33
CA GLY A 62 -2.13 -9.45 0.65
C GLY A 62 -1.61 -8.52 -0.43
N CYS A 63 -2.06 -7.25 -0.49
CA CYS A 63 -1.55 -6.24 -1.42
C CYS A 63 -0.16 -5.72 -1.01
N LEU A 64 0.06 -5.59 0.30
CA LEU A 64 1.29 -5.08 0.90
C LEU A 64 1.86 -6.07 1.90
N LYS A 65 3.16 -5.96 2.18
CA LYS A 65 3.82 -6.60 3.31
C LYS A 65 4.64 -5.59 4.10
N SER A 66 4.61 -5.72 5.42
CA SER A 66 5.45 -4.91 6.32
C SER A 66 6.90 -5.40 6.24
N THR A 67 7.86 -4.48 6.26
CA THR A 67 9.29 -4.81 6.30
C THR A 67 9.78 -5.25 7.69
N GLY A 68 8.89 -5.32 8.68
CA GLY A 68 9.22 -5.85 10.02
C GLY A 68 10.11 -4.95 10.88
N ALA A 69 10.51 -3.77 10.38
CA ALA A 69 11.43 -2.86 11.06
C ALA A 69 10.91 -2.28 12.40
N GLY A 70 9.65 -2.51 12.75
CA GLY A 70 9.05 -2.06 14.01
C GLY A 70 8.91 -0.53 14.12
N GLY A 71 7.97 -0.07 14.95
CA GLY A 71 7.84 1.33 15.34
C GLY A 71 7.69 2.33 14.17
N ARG A 72 8.29 3.51 14.33
CA ARG A 72 8.15 4.67 13.41
C ARG A 72 8.82 4.47 12.04
N SER A 73 9.65 3.44 11.90
CA SER A 73 10.40 3.13 10.67
C SER A 73 9.77 2.03 9.81
N THR A 74 8.58 1.56 10.20
CA THR A 74 7.86 0.53 9.44
C THR A 74 7.56 1.03 8.03
N ARG A 75 8.02 0.26 7.03
CA ARG A 75 7.66 0.45 5.61
C ARG A 75 6.80 -0.70 5.14
N TYR A 76 5.99 -0.40 4.13
CA TYR A 76 5.12 -1.34 3.46
C TYR A 76 5.53 -1.41 1.99
N ILE A 77 5.83 -2.62 1.51
CA ILE A 77 6.22 -2.88 0.13
C ILE A 77 5.15 -3.71 -0.57
N LEU A 78 5.06 -3.57 -1.91
CA LEU A 78 4.15 -4.36 -2.73
C LEU A 78 4.44 -5.85 -2.54
N ASN A 79 3.38 -6.61 -2.33
CA ASN A 79 3.47 -8.05 -2.24
C ASN A 79 3.29 -8.65 -3.64
N TYR A 80 4.39 -9.12 -4.24
CA TYR A 80 4.40 -9.77 -5.55
C TYR A 80 4.29 -11.31 -5.47
N ILE A 81 4.21 -11.85 -4.25
CA ILE A 81 4.29 -13.29 -3.97
C ILE A 81 2.99 -13.98 -4.37
#